data_AF-A0A0C3UGE4-F1
#
_entry.id   AF-A0A0C3UGE4-F1
#
_cell.length_a   1.000
_cell.length_b   1.000
_cell.length_c   1.000
_cell.angle_alpha   90.00
_cell.angle_beta   90.00
_cell.angle_gamma   90.00
#
_symmetry.space_group_name_H-M   'P 1'
#
loop_
_entity.id
_entity.type
_entity.pdbx_description
1 polymer ?
#
loop_
_entity_poly.entity_id
_entity_poly.type
_entity_poly.pdbx_seq_one_letter_code
_entity_poly.pdbx_strand_id
1 'polypeptide(L)'
;MMKLEGGSAFGELSSALANSSKSVDYVVPVTDNGGSSGEIRRVFGGSAVGDIRSRLMHVAPIEKSCYHLRNMLQTRLDPYNESKAMFQMKEFCSAHADDWKSMTENERIILVLLSIFIKMATAYDSTNSSDVWFQFRSSNFGNLVLHSLKFVLGGLEEAIRWFSFALLVPETTRVFPCTLDLEQTGIELGAELEDGQIILGQDEISHPPVEEGGVLSVDKNLFGGSDRAPPSKICKMFYSLSTTGERIKPSANLNILPVLETAELILYGPGSLFTSVMPSLILPGMGEAVASSKAQKLLLLNGNSDRESGNMTALEYLSPVTAPTDLTFRRFAQAIASGFNRYGECEHDLSAYLNYV
;
A
#
# COMPACT_ATOMS: atom_id res chain seq x y z
N MET A 1 -11.67 8.93 13.03
CA MET A 1 -11.72 8.96 11.54
C MET A 1 -11.12 7.67 11.04
N MET A 2 -11.68 7.08 10.00
CA MET A 2 -11.09 5.94 9.29
C MET A 2 -10.67 6.38 7.89
N LYS A 3 -9.49 5.99 7.43
CA LYS A 3 -8.97 6.33 6.10
C LYS A 3 -8.58 5.08 5.33
N LEU A 4 -9.16 4.92 4.14
CA LEU A 4 -8.86 3.86 3.19
C LEU A 4 -7.91 4.41 2.12
N GLU A 5 -6.66 3.98 2.14
CA GLU A 5 -5.66 4.44 1.18
C GLU A 5 -4.47 3.48 1.08
N GLY A 6 -3.70 3.63 0.01
CA GLY A 6 -2.44 2.92 -0.22
C GLY A 6 -1.22 3.78 0.10
N GLY A 7 -0.16 3.56 -0.68
CA GLY A 7 1.22 3.98 -0.46
C GLY A 7 1.52 5.47 -0.20
N SER A 8 2.46 6.03 -0.96
CA SER A 8 3.07 7.34 -0.68
C SER A 8 2.24 8.54 -1.12
N ALA A 9 1.05 8.32 -1.69
CA ALA A 9 0.21 9.41 -2.17
C ALA A 9 -0.23 10.30 -0.98
N PHE A 10 0.12 11.58 -1.07
CA PHE A 10 -0.29 12.65 -0.16
C PHE A 10 0.05 12.44 1.33
N GLY A 11 1.28 12.04 1.61
CA GLY A 11 1.81 11.87 2.97
C GLY A 11 1.71 13.11 3.88
N GLU A 12 1.61 14.30 3.30
CA GLU A 12 1.37 15.56 4.03
C GLU A 12 0.01 15.57 4.73
N LEU A 13 -1.05 15.10 4.07
CA LEU A 13 -2.37 14.96 4.70
C LEU A 13 -2.33 13.96 5.84
N SER A 14 -1.60 12.87 5.64
CA SER A 14 -1.45 11.83 6.66
C SER A 14 -0.78 12.37 7.91
N SER A 15 0.28 13.16 7.72
CA SER A 15 0.96 13.87 8.79
C SER A 15 0.05 14.90 9.45
N ALA A 16 -0.70 15.68 8.67
CA ALA A 16 -1.64 16.67 9.19
C ALA A 16 -2.77 16.04 10.01
N LEU A 17 -3.32 14.92 9.55
CA LEU A 17 -4.37 14.17 10.24
C LEU A 17 -3.82 13.53 11.53
N ALA A 18 -2.61 12.96 11.50
CA ALA A 18 -1.99 12.38 12.69
C ALA A 18 -1.67 13.42 13.77
N ASN A 19 -1.34 14.66 13.37
CA ASN A 19 -1.12 15.79 14.27
C ASN A 19 -2.41 16.50 14.70
N SER A 20 -3.57 16.04 14.23
CA SER A 20 -4.86 16.57 14.68
C SER A 20 -5.22 16.04 16.07
N SER A 21 -6.12 16.73 16.78
CA SER A 21 -6.64 16.25 18.08
C SER A 21 -7.62 15.07 17.94
N LYS A 22 -7.79 14.52 16.73
CA LYS A 22 -8.75 13.46 16.41
C LYS A 22 -8.03 12.13 16.24
N SER A 23 -8.69 11.05 16.63
CA SER A 23 -8.19 9.70 16.36
C SER A 23 -8.33 9.34 14.88
N VAL A 24 -7.30 8.70 14.31
CA VAL A 24 -7.23 8.34 12.89
C VAL A 24 -6.76 6.90 12.72
N ASP A 25 -7.55 6.12 12.00
CA ASP A 25 -7.31 4.72 11.71
C ASP A 25 -7.09 4.54 10.21
N TYR A 26 -5.87 4.18 9.83
CA TYR A 26 -5.49 3.95 8.45
C TYR A 26 -5.66 2.47 8.12
N VAL A 27 -6.37 2.16 7.04
CA VAL A 27 -6.49 0.79 6.49
C VAL A 27 -5.77 0.73 5.16
N VAL A 28 -4.74 -0.09 5.11
CA VAL A 28 -3.73 -0.07 4.04
C VAL A 28 -3.68 -1.41 3.33
N PRO A 29 -3.77 -1.44 1.98
CA PRO A 29 -3.53 -2.63 1.18
C PRO A 29 -2.16 -3.24 1.41
N VAL A 30 -2.07 -4.56 1.25
CA VAL A 30 -0.83 -5.33 1.42
C VAL A 30 -0.54 -6.24 0.23
N THR A 31 -1.08 -5.91 -0.94
CA THR A 31 -0.98 -6.67 -2.20
C THR A 31 0.12 -6.22 -3.15
N ASP A 32 0.85 -5.16 -2.82
CA ASP A 32 1.89 -4.60 -3.68
C ASP A 32 2.94 -5.66 -4.05
N ASN A 33 3.13 -5.88 -5.34
CA ASN A 33 4.12 -6.79 -5.92
C ASN A 33 5.21 -6.04 -6.72
N GLY A 34 5.26 -4.71 -6.63
CA GLY A 34 6.26 -3.87 -7.28
C GLY A 34 7.50 -3.59 -6.43
N GLY A 35 8.61 -3.26 -7.09
CA GLY A 35 9.84 -2.77 -6.47
C GLY A 35 10.34 -3.57 -5.26
N SER A 36 10.61 -2.88 -4.15
CA SER A 36 11.18 -3.49 -2.94
C SER A 36 10.22 -4.44 -2.24
N SER A 37 8.90 -4.17 -2.24
CA SER A 37 7.90 -5.09 -1.68
C SER A 37 7.83 -6.35 -2.53
N GLY A 38 7.80 -6.17 -3.86
CA GLY A 38 7.76 -7.26 -4.84
C GLY A 38 8.90 -8.24 -4.69
N GLU A 39 10.12 -7.75 -4.55
CA GLU A 39 11.30 -8.60 -4.38
C GLU A 39 11.27 -9.42 -3.07
N ILE A 40 10.87 -8.79 -1.95
CA ILE A 40 10.66 -9.48 -0.68
C ILE A 40 9.61 -10.59 -0.84
N ARG A 41 8.48 -10.29 -1.49
CA ARG A 41 7.40 -11.25 -1.68
C ARG A 41 7.77 -12.37 -2.64
N ARG A 42 8.55 -12.07 -3.68
CA ARG A 42 9.04 -13.07 -4.65
C ARG A 42 9.89 -14.13 -3.97
N VAL A 43 10.74 -13.72 -3.03
CA VAL A 43 11.69 -14.61 -2.35
C VAL A 43 11.07 -15.27 -1.11
N PHE A 44 10.41 -14.49 -0.26
CA PHE A 44 9.94 -14.94 1.05
C PHE A 44 8.43 -15.15 1.14
N GLY A 45 7.67 -14.76 0.11
CA GLY A 45 6.21 -14.75 0.16
C GLY A 45 5.64 -13.72 1.13
N GLY A 46 4.34 -13.85 1.40
CA GLY A 46 3.64 -13.05 2.39
C GLY A 46 3.12 -11.71 1.90
N SER A 47 2.63 -10.93 2.86
CA SER A 47 2.12 -9.57 2.69
C SER A 47 3.20 -8.56 2.29
N ALA A 48 2.85 -7.63 1.41
CA ALA A 48 3.65 -6.45 1.12
C ALA A 48 3.78 -5.54 2.35
N VAL A 49 4.95 -4.94 2.52
CA VAL A 49 5.25 -4.07 3.68
C VAL A 49 5.47 -2.62 3.29
N GLY A 50 5.60 -2.32 2.00
CA GLY A 50 5.98 -1.01 1.47
C GLY A 50 5.04 0.12 1.86
N ASP A 51 3.74 -0.07 1.63
CA ASP A 51 2.70 0.92 1.90
C ASP A 51 2.51 1.14 3.41
N ILE A 52 2.54 0.05 4.19
CA ILE A 52 2.53 0.09 5.65
C ILE A 52 3.72 0.89 6.19
N ARG A 53 4.94 0.57 5.76
CA ARG A 53 6.15 1.31 6.17
C ARG A 53 6.01 2.78 5.77
N SER A 54 5.64 3.06 4.52
CA SER A 54 5.45 4.42 4.04
C SER A 54 4.47 5.18 4.92
N ARG A 55 3.34 4.54 5.27
CA ARG A 55 2.32 5.13 6.13
C ARG A 55 2.86 5.49 7.51
N LEU A 56 3.51 4.54 8.18
CA LEU A 56 4.09 4.72 9.50
C LEU A 56 5.12 5.86 9.52
N MET A 57 5.93 5.98 8.46
CA MET A 57 6.89 7.07 8.32
C MET A 57 6.22 8.46 8.23
N HIS A 58 5.06 8.57 7.56
CA HIS A 58 4.38 9.86 7.39
C HIS A 58 3.57 10.29 8.61
N VAL A 59 3.03 9.33 9.37
CA VAL A 59 2.24 9.62 10.59
C VAL A 59 3.12 9.75 11.84
N ALA A 60 4.34 9.21 11.80
CA ALA A 60 5.31 9.42 12.85
C ALA A 60 5.74 10.89 12.91
N PRO A 61 5.90 11.46 14.11
CA PRO A 61 6.22 12.87 14.28
C PRO A 61 7.63 13.18 13.77
N ILE A 62 7.84 14.44 13.39
CA ILE A 62 9.15 14.93 12.97
C ILE A 62 9.91 15.40 14.21
N GLU A 63 10.29 14.45 15.05
CA GLU A 63 11.08 14.73 16.25
C GLU A 63 12.58 14.51 16.01
N LYS A 64 13.41 15.31 16.68
CA LYS A 64 14.86 15.10 16.68
C LYS A 64 15.26 13.74 17.29
N SER A 65 14.46 13.24 18.23
CA SER A 65 14.66 11.99 18.96
C SER A 65 14.65 10.76 18.04
N CYS A 66 13.84 10.76 16.98
CA CYS A 66 13.73 9.65 16.02
C CYS A 66 14.25 10.03 14.61
N TYR A 67 14.91 11.18 14.44
CA TYR A 67 15.36 11.65 13.13
C TYR A 67 16.34 10.69 12.44
N HIS A 68 17.33 10.20 13.18
CA HIS A 68 18.34 9.27 12.63
C HIS A 68 17.69 7.94 12.22
N LEU A 69 16.92 7.35 13.13
CA LEU A 69 16.08 6.18 12.89
C LEU A 69 15.22 6.31 11.62
N ARG A 70 14.53 7.44 11.47
CA ARG A 70 13.68 7.72 10.31
C ARG A 70 14.48 7.75 9.00
N ASN A 71 15.63 8.42 9.00
CA ASN A 71 16.50 8.49 7.83
C ASN A 71 17.02 7.10 7.42
N MET A 72 17.39 6.28 8.40
CA MET A 72 17.79 4.88 8.13
C MET A 72 16.65 4.12 7.44
N LEU A 73 15.43 4.19 7.98
CA LEU A 73 14.27 3.46 7.46
C LEU A 73 13.77 3.97 6.10
N GLN A 74 14.05 5.23 5.75
CA GLN A 74 13.75 5.80 4.44
C GLN A 74 14.81 5.51 3.37
N THR A 75 15.99 5.03 3.78
CA THR A 75 17.12 4.80 2.87
C THR A 75 16.75 3.78 1.79
N ARG A 76 17.03 4.12 0.53
CA ARG A 76 16.88 3.25 -0.63
C ARG A 76 18.27 2.91 -1.18
N LEU A 77 18.47 1.64 -1.48
CA LEU A 77 19.72 1.12 -2.03
C LEU A 77 19.95 1.56 -3.47
N ASP A 78 21.20 1.40 -3.91
CA ASP A 78 21.58 1.67 -5.30
C ASP A 78 20.61 0.96 -6.26
N PRO A 79 20.00 1.69 -7.20
CA PRO A 79 18.97 1.12 -8.05
C PRO A 79 19.53 0.25 -9.18
N TYR A 80 20.81 0.41 -9.55
CA TYR A 80 21.35 -0.20 -10.76
C TYR A 80 22.38 -1.29 -10.47
N ASN A 81 23.17 -1.13 -9.41
CA ASN A 81 24.34 -1.98 -9.14
C ASN A 81 24.13 -2.84 -7.88
N GLU A 82 23.94 -4.14 -8.09
CA GLU A 82 23.79 -5.16 -7.03
C GLU A 82 24.94 -5.14 -6.03
N SER A 83 26.19 -5.15 -6.51
CA SER A 83 27.37 -5.18 -5.65
C SER A 83 27.47 -3.93 -4.78
N LYS A 84 27.07 -2.77 -5.31
CA LYS A 84 27.03 -1.51 -4.57
C LYS A 84 25.90 -1.49 -3.55
N ALA A 85 24.71 -1.98 -3.91
CA ALA A 85 23.59 -2.13 -2.97
C ALA A 85 23.97 -3.06 -1.80
N MET A 86 24.63 -4.18 -2.10
CA MET A 86 25.16 -5.10 -1.09
C MET A 86 26.25 -4.49 -0.24
N PHE A 87 27.14 -3.68 -0.82
CA PHE A 87 28.15 -2.96 -0.06
C PHE A 87 27.50 -1.94 0.90
N GLN A 88 26.55 -1.13 0.43
CA GLN A 88 25.77 -0.22 1.28
C GLN A 88 25.10 -0.95 2.45
N MET A 89 24.50 -2.12 2.19
CA MET A 89 23.90 -2.97 3.23
C MET A 89 24.92 -3.36 4.32
N LYS A 90 26.09 -3.84 3.90
CA LYS A 90 27.16 -4.28 4.81
C LYS A 90 27.78 -3.11 5.58
N GLU A 91 28.00 -1.99 4.92
CA GLU A 91 28.47 -0.75 5.56
C GLU A 91 27.51 -0.30 6.65
N PHE A 92 26.19 -0.34 6.42
CA PHE A 92 25.21 -0.01 7.45
C PHE A 92 25.31 -0.91 8.68
N CYS A 93 25.54 -2.21 8.52
CA CYS A 93 25.73 -3.10 9.66
C CYS A 93 27.11 -2.91 10.34
N SER A 94 28.12 -2.45 9.60
CA SER A 94 29.52 -2.43 10.05
C SER A 94 29.94 -1.06 10.62
N ALA A 95 29.63 0.04 9.94
CA ALA A 95 29.96 1.41 10.37
C ALA A 95 29.30 1.79 11.70
N HIS A 96 28.16 1.18 12.00
CA HIS A 96 27.40 1.41 13.23
C HIS A 96 27.84 0.50 14.40
N ALA A 97 28.68 -0.51 14.16
CA ALA A 97 29.25 -1.32 15.23
C ALA A 97 30.27 -0.52 16.07
N ASP A 98 31.00 0.41 15.45
CA ASP A 98 31.97 1.28 16.12
C ASP A 98 31.27 2.35 17.00
N ASP A 99 30.06 2.77 16.63
CA ASP A 99 29.24 3.78 17.31
C ASP A 99 28.04 3.22 18.11
N TRP A 100 28.02 1.91 18.36
CA TRP A 100 26.91 1.20 19.04
C TRP A 100 26.51 1.81 20.40
N LYS A 101 27.48 2.46 21.08
CA LYS A 101 27.29 3.13 22.39
C LYS A 101 26.50 4.44 22.29
N SER A 102 26.56 5.14 21.17
CA SER A 102 25.82 6.39 20.94
C SER A 102 24.39 6.16 20.43
N MET A 103 24.04 4.93 20.08
CA MET A 103 22.73 4.58 19.56
C MET A 103 21.67 4.48 20.64
N THR A 104 20.44 4.79 20.23
CA THR A 104 19.23 4.40 20.95
C THR A 104 19.05 2.88 20.91
N GLU A 105 18.21 2.36 21.81
CA GLU A 105 17.86 0.94 21.82
C GLU A 105 17.15 0.52 20.52
N ASN A 106 16.25 1.35 20.00
CA ASN A 106 15.51 1.08 18.77
C ASN A 106 16.43 0.97 17.54
N GLU A 107 17.43 1.84 17.43
CA GLU A 107 18.43 1.78 16.34
C GLU A 107 19.23 0.48 16.40
N ARG A 108 19.65 0.06 17.59
CA ARG A 108 20.34 -1.22 17.78
C ARG A 108 19.47 -2.41 17.37
N ILE A 109 18.20 -2.42 17.76
CA ILE A 109 17.26 -3.48 17.38
C ILE A 109 17.12 -3.55 15.86
N ILE A 110 17.04 -2.40 15.18
CA ILE A 110 16.96 -2.36 13.71
C ILE A 110 18.19 -2.94 13.03
N LEU A 111 19.39 -2.66 13.55
CA LEU A 111 20.61 -3.27 13.01
C LEU A 111 20.62 -4.79 13.19
N VAL A 112 20.09 -5.29 14.31
CA VAL A 112 19.89 -6.73 14.53
C VAL A 112 18.90 -7.29 13.50
N LEU A 113 17.77 -6.63 13.28
CA LEU A 113 16.76 -7.03 12.30
C LEU A 113 17.32 -7.05 10.87
N LEU A 114 18.11 -6.04 10.50
CA LEU A 114 18.80 -5.99 9.21
C LEU A 114 19.80 -7.14 9.05
N SER A 115 20.53 -7.45 10.12
CA SER A 115 21.45 -8.60 10.15
C SER A 115 20.71 -9.94 10.03
N ILE A 116 19.52 -10.05 10.61
CA ILE A 116 18.62 -11.21 10.43
C ILE A 116 18.17 -11.29 8.97
N PHE A 117 17.76 -10.18 8.36
CA PHE A 117 17.38 -10.15 6.94
C PHE A 117 18.49 -10.69 6.04
N ILE A 118 19.71 -10.17 6.19
CA ILE A 118 20.87 -10.57 5.37
C ILE A 118 21.10 -12.08 5.49
N LYS A 119 20.99 -12.63 6.70
CA LYS A 119 21.13 -14.08 6.93
C LYS A 119 20.01 -14.86 6.27
N MET A 120 18.75 -14.40 6.35
CA MET A 120 17.62 -15.04 5.69
C MET A 120 17.80 -15.08 4.16
N ALA A 121 18.18 -13.95 3.55
CA ALA A 121 18.44 -13.85 2.12
C ALA A 121 19.59 -14.77 1.68
N THR A 122 20.72 -14.72 2.40
CA THR A 122 21.88 -15.57 2.08
C THR A 122 21.57 -17.06 2.24
N ALA A 123 20.79 -17.43 3.27
CA ALA A 123 20.36 -18.80 3.48
C ALA A 123 19.45 -19.28 2.34
N TYR A 124 18.47 -18.46 1.93
CA TYR A 124 17.60 -18.75 0.79
C TYR A 124 18.41 -19.02 -0.47
N ASP A 125 19.35 -18.13 -0.81
CA ASP A 125 20.21 -18.24 -1.99
C ASP A 125 21.07 -19.52 -1.96
N SER A 126 21.53 -19.94 -0.77
CA SER A 126 22.33 -21.17 -0.63
C SER A 126 21.52 -22.47 -0.80
N THR A 127 20.22 -22.43 -0.51
CA THR A 127 19.35 -23.61 -0.54
C THR A 127 18.62 -23.81 -1.86
N ASN A 128 18.43 -22.74 -2.63
CA ASN A 128 17.78 -22.80 -3.94
C ASN A 128 18.83 -22.95 -5.04
N SER A 129 18.88 -24.12 -5.67
CA SER A 129 19.80 -24.41 -6.81
C SER A 129 19.35 -23.79 -8.14
N SER A 130 18.20 -23.11 -8.16
CA SER A 130 17.77 -22.27 -9.28
C SER A 130 18.56 -20.96 -9.27
N ASP A 131 18.86 -20.37 -10.44
CA ASP A 131 19.50 -19.04 -10.63
C ASP A 131 18.64 -17.85 -10.11
N VAL A 132 17.97 -18.03 -8.98
CA VAL A 132 16.97 -17.14 -8.40
C VAL A 132 17.47 -16.74 -7.02
N TRP A 133 18.26 -15.68 -6.96
CA TRP A 133 18.76 -15.09 -5.72
C TRP A 133 17.97 -13.84 -5.31
N PHE A 134 18.09 -13.43 -4.06
CA PHE A 134 17.55 -12.15 -3.59
C PHE A 134 18.34 -10.97 -4.16
N GLN A 135 17.64 -10.00 -4.76
CA GLN A 135 18.22 -8.81 -5.37
C GLN A 135 18.09 -7.60 -4.42
N PHE A 136 19.22 -7.04 -4.02
CA PHE A 136 19.24 -5.89 -3.11
C PHE A 136 19.05 -4.55 -3.83
N ARG A 137 19.25 -4.49 -5.16
CA ARG A 137 19.05 -3.24 -5.92
C ARG A 137 17.68 -2.67 -5.66
N SER A 138 17.59 -1.35 -5.53
CA SER A 138 16.34 -0.64 -5.30
C SER A 138 15.56 -1.04 -4.03
N SER A 139 16.10 -1.91 -3.17
CA SER A 139 15.45 -2.26 -1.91
C SER A 139 15.41 -1.05 -0.98
N ASN A 140 14.31 -0.92 -0.23
CA ASN A 140 14.19 0.07 0.83
C ASN A 140 14.53 -0.57 2.18
N PHE A 141 15.39 0.09 2.95
CA PHE A 141 15.85 -0.41 4.25
C PHE A 141 14.71 -0.70 5.22
N GLY A 142 13.77 0.24 5.35
CA GLY A 142 12.63 0.04 6.24
C GLY A 142 11.74 -1.13 5.81
N ASN A 143 11.67 -1.46 4.52
CA ASN A 143 10.92 -2.65 4.06
C ASN A 143 11.62 -3.93 4.52
N LEU A 144 12.95 -4.01 4.39
CA LEU A 144 13.71 -5.17 4.83
C LEU A 144 13.58 -5.37 6.35
N VAL A 145 13.72 -4.28 7.10
CA VAL A 145 13.61 -4.27 8.57
C VAL A 145 12.19 -4.65 9.02
N LEU A 146 11.15 -4.07 8.40
CA LEU A 146 9.76 -4.39 8.73
C LEU A 146 9.43 -5.85 8.39
N HIS A 147 9.96 -6.38 7.28
CA HIS A 147 9.82 -7.79 6.94
C HIS A 147 10.52 -8.70 7.97
N SER A 148 11.75 -8.39 8.36
CA SER A 148 12.45 -9.16 9.39
C SER A 148 11.74 -9.11 10.73
N LEU A 149 11.17 -7.98 11.09
CA LEU A 149 10.40 -7.85 12.31
C LEU A 149 9.12 -8.68 12.27
N LYS A 150 8.39 -8.65 11.15
CA LYS A 150 7.25 -9.53 10.90
C LYS A 150 7.63 -10.99 11.08
N PHE A 151 8.77 -11.40 10.50
CA PHE A 151 9.27 -12.77 10.63
C PHE A 151 9.59 -13.14 12.08
N VAL A 152 10.29 -12.27 12.83
CA VAL A 152 10.68 -12.51 14.22
C VAL A 152 9.48 -12.55 15.17
N LEU A 153 8.51 -11.66 14.97
CA LEU A 153 7.33 -11.55 15.83
C LEU A 153 6.20 -12.50 15.41
N GLY A 154 6.29 -13.13 14.24
CA GLY A 154 5.32 -14.11 13.75
C GLY A 154 4.03 -13.51 13.17
N GLY A 155 4.00 -12.21 12.89
CA GLY A 155 2.80 -11.52 12.39
C GLY A 155 3.05 -10.07 11.99
N LEU A 156 2.29 -9.58 11.01
CA LEU A 156 2.40 -8.21 10.50
C LEU A 156 1.88 -7.17 11.50
N GLU A 157 0.82 -7.49 12.25
CA GLU A 157 0.26 -6.54 13.23
C GLU A 157 1.23 -6.27 14.38
N GLU A 158 1.95 -7.29 14.83
CA GLU A 158 3.00 -7.18 15.84
C GLU A 158 4.14 -6.29 15.34
N ALA A 159 4.54 -6.49 14.09
CA ALA A 159 5.58 -5.70 13.47
C ALA A 159 5.15 -4.23 13.31
N ILE A 160 3.91 -3.98 12.89
CA ILE A 160 3.34 -2.62 12.80
C ILE A 160 3.35 -1.94 14.18
N ARG A 161 2.87 -2.63 15.21
CA ARG A 161 2.79 -2.09 16.57
C ARG A 161 4.16 -1.70 17.12
N TRP A 162 5.16 -2.56 16.91
CA TRP A 162 6.52 -2.27 17.33
C TRP A 162 7.13 -1.13 16.51
N PHE A 163 6.91 -1.07 15.19
CA PHE A 163 7.37 0.06 14.35
C PHE A 163 6.74 1.38 14.79
N SER A 164 5.43 1.38 15.07
CA SER A 164 4.71 2.54 15.58
C SER A 164 5.32 3.04 16.87
N PHE A 165 5.62 2.15 17.81
CA PHE A 165 6.31 2.49 19.05
C PHE A 165 7.71 3.06 18.78
N ALA A 166 8.52 2.40 17.95
CA ALA A 166 9.88 2.81 17.66
C ALA A 166 9.95 4.19 17.00
N LEU A 167 8.97 4.50 16.14
CA LEU A 167 8.85 5.77 15.42
C LEU A 167 8.08 6.86 16.19
N LEU A 168 7.61 6.56 17.41
CA LEU A 168 6.80 7.47 18.23
C LEU A 168 5.49 7.91 17.54
N VAL A 169 4.86 7.02 16.77
CA VAL A 169 3.55 7.29 16.17
C VAL A 169 2.55 7.64 17.28
N PRO A 170 1.76 8.72 17.14
CA PRO A 170 0.80 9.12 18.17
C PRO A 170 -0.19 8.01 18.49
N GLU A 171 -0.54 7.81 19.77
CA GLU A 171 -1.52 6.78 20.19
C GLU A 171 -2.92 6.99 19.60
N THR A 172 -3.23 8.23 19.20
CA THR A 172 -4.46 8.58 18.47
C THR A 172 -4.45 8.06 17.03
N THR A 173 -3.32 7.59 16.53
CA THR A 173 -3.14 7.11 15.15
C THR A 173 -2.82 5.62 15.12
N ARG A 174 -3.61 4.84 14.38
CA ARG A 174 -3.36 3.40 14.17
C ARG A 174 -3.29 3.09 12.68
N VAL A 175 -2.52 2.07 12.34
CA VAL A 175 -2.35 1.57 10.97
C VAL A 175 -2.69 0.09 10.97
N PHE A 176 -3.63 -0.30 10.12
CA PHE A 176 -4.10 -1.66 9.96
C PHE A 176 -3.81 -2.15 8.55
N PRO A 177 -3.27 -3.36 8.37
CA PRO A 177 -3.32 -4.02 7.07
C PRO A 177 -4.78 -4.39 6.78
N CYS A 178 -5.24 -4.21 5.54
CA CYS A 178 -6.64 -4.49 5.19
C CYS A 178 -7.02 -5.97 5.34
N THR A 179 -6.05 -6.87 5.25
CA THR A 179 -6.19 -8.31 5.42
C THR A 179 -4.89 -8.90 5.98
N LEU A 180 -5.00 -10.02 6.70
CA LEU A 180 -3.88 -10.81 7.22
C LEU A 180 -3.71 -12.16 6.49
N ASP A 181 -4.68 -12.54 5.65
CA ASP A 181 -4.69 -13.83 4.96
C ASP A 181 -3.51 -13.97 3.97
N LEU A 182 -2.88 -12.85 3.61
CA LEU A 182 -1.70 -12.78 2.75
C LEU A 182 -0.42 -13.34 3.39
N GLU A 183 -0.38 -13.57 4.70
CA GLU A 183 0.85 -13.99 5.39
C GLU A 183 1.33 -15.40 5.02
N GLN A 184 0.44 -16.24 4.47
CA GLN A 184 0.72 -17.65 4.16
C GLN A 184 0.41 -18.03 2.71
N THR A 185 -0.01 -17.07 1.88
CA THR A 185 -0.56 -17.34 0.55
C THR A 185 -0.02 -16.35 -0.48
N GLY A 186 0.26 -16.85 -1.69
CA GLY A 186 0.66 -16.02 -2.83
C GLY A 186 -0.54 -15.27 -3.41
N ILE A 187 -1.19 -14.40 -2.65
CA ILE A 187 -2.35 -13.65 -3.14
C ILE A 187 -1.90 -12.38 -3.82
N GLU A 188 -2.48 -12.07 -4.97
CA GLU A 188 -2.28 -10.82 -5.68
C GLU A 188 -3.60 -10.15 -6.03
N LEU A 189 -3.50 -8.90 -6.46
CA LEU A 189 -4.62 -8.12 -6.96
C LEU A 189 -4.76 -8.38 -8.46
N GLY A 190 -5.99 -8.54 -8.94
CA GLY A 190 -6.31 -8.67 -10.35
C GLY A 190 -7.36 -7.66 -10.80
N ALA A 191 -7.33 -7.32 -12.09
CA ALA A 191 -8.27 -6.43 -12.74
C ALA A 191 -8.84 -7.10 -14.01
N GLU A 192 -10.15 -6.99 -14.19
CA GLU A 192 -10.85 -7.31 -15.43
C GLU A 192 -11.16 -5.99 -16.15
N LEU A 193 -10.85 -5.93 -17.43
CA LEU A 193 -11.06 -4.75 -18.28
C LEU A 193 -12.39 -4.84 -19.04
N GLU A 194 -12.87 -3.73 -19.59
CA GLU A 194 -14.14 -3.69 -20.36
C GLU A 194 -14.13 -4.56 -21.62
N ASP A 195 -12.96 -4.85 -22.19
CA ASP A 195 -12.80 -5.73 -23.35
C ASP A 195 -12.68 -7.22 -22.98
N GLY A 196 -12.79 -7.55 -21.69
CA GLY A 196 -12.71 -8.91 -21.16
C GLY A 196 -11.28 -9.39 -20.86
N GLN A 197 -10.25 -8.58 -21.13
CA GLN A 197 -8.89 -8.91 -20.72
C GLN A 197 -8.73 -8.92 -19.20
N ILE A 198 -7.79 -9.73 -18.72
CA ILE A 198 -7.46 -9.83 -17.30
C ILE A 198 -5.99 -9.45 -17.11
N ILE A 199 -5.73 -8.55 -16.16
CA ILE A 199 -4.39 -8.20 -15.70
C ILE A 199 -4.26 -8.72 -14.26
N LEU A 200 -3.18 -9.44 -13.97
CA LEU A 200 -2.86 -9.97 -12.65
C LEU A 200 -1.60 -9.30 -12.12
N GLY A 201 -1.62 -8.93 -10.85
CA GLY A 201 -0.56 -8.20 -10.17
C GLY A 201 -0.85 -6.69 -10.06
N GLN A 202 -0.59 -6.11 -8.90
CA GLN A 202 -0.81 -4.69 -8.64
C GLN A 202 0.12 -3.80 -9.49
N ASP A 203 1.38 -4.21 -9.60
CA ASP A 203 2.41 -3.55 -10.42
C ASP A 203 2.04 -3.63 -11.89
N GLU A 204 1.57 -4.77 -12.39
CA GLU A 204 1.11 -4.94 -13.77
C GLU A 204 -0.16 -4.14 -14.09
N ILE A 205 -1.07 -3.95 -13.12
CA ILE A 205 -2.22 -3.04 -13.27
C ILE A 205 -1.76 -1.59 -13.39
N SER A 206 -0.75 -1.21 -12.62
CA SER A 206 -0.17 0.15 -12.61
C SER A 206 0.81 0.38 -13.78
N HIS A 207 1.45 -0.68 -14.26
CA HIS A 207 2.52 -0.65 -15.26
C HIS A 207 2.32 -1.82 -16.24
N PRO A 208 1.33 -1.74 -17.14
CA PRO A 208 0.98 -2.85 -18.02
C PRO A 208 2.15 -3.28 -18.92
N PRO A 209 2.35 -4.60 -19.14
CA PRO A 209 3.39 -5.13 -20.04
C PRO A 209 3.19 -4.68 -21.49
N VAL A 210 4.27 -4.69 -22.27
CA VAL A 210 4.21 -4.43 -23.72
C VAL A 210 3.96 -5.75 -24.46
N GLU A 211 3.00 -5.76 -25.40
CA GLU A 211 3.01 -6.75 -26.49
C GLU A 211 4.01 -6.29 -27.55
N GLU A 212 5.22 -6.86 -27.52
CA GLU A 212 6.16 -6.76 -28.65
C GLU A 212 6.35 -8.16 -29.24
N GLY A 213 5.88 -8.35 -30.49
CA GLY A 213 6.11 -9.59 -31.25
C GLY A 213 5.41 -10.85 -30.72
N GLY A 214 4.30 -10.72 -29.99
CA GLY A 214 3.55 -11.86 -29.45
C GLY A 214 4.14 -12.46 -28.16
N VAL A 215 5.13 -11.79 -27.56
CA VAL A 215 5.66 -12.12 -26.23
C VAL A 215 5.37 -10.95 -25.29
N LEU A 216 4.60 -11.20 -24.23
CA LEU A 216 4.43 -10.26 -23.13
C LEU A 216 5.79 -10.10 -22.44
N SER A 217 6.44 -8.95 -22.63
CA SER A 217 7.69 -8.64 -21.93
C SER A 217 7.51 -7.37 -21.10
N VAL A 218 7.82 -7.47 -19.82
CA VAL A 218 8.07 -6.33 -18.95
C VAL A 218 9.58 -6.17 -18.93
N ASP A 219 10.12 -5.10 -19.53
CA ASP A 219 11.53 -4.79 -19.34
C ASP A 219 11.73 -4.20 -17.94
N LYS A 220 11.80 -5.10 -16.94
CA LYS A 220 11.96 -4.77 -15.50
C LYS A 220 13.29 -4.09 -15.18
N ASN A 221 14.21 -3.98 -16.16
CA ASN A 221 15.49 -3.31 -16.01
C ASN A 221 15.40 -1.79 -16.22
N LEU A 222 14.32 -1.29 -16.82
CA LEU A 222 13.99 0.12 -16.84
C LEU A 222 13.24 0.45 -15.55
N PHE A 223 13.98 0.90 -14.53
CA PHE A 223 13.40 1.62 -13.40
C PHE A 223 12.68 2.86 -13.93
N GLY A 224 11.38 2.69 -14.15
CA GLY A 224 10.55 3.52 -14.98
C GLY A 224 9.52 2.63 -15.65
N GLY A 225 8.65 2.01 -14.83
CA GLY A 225 7.49 1.29 -15.35
C GLY A 225 6.79 2.20 -16.35
N SER A 226 6.46 1.66 -17.52
CA SER A 226 5.97 2.49 -18.62
C SER A 226 4.84 3.41 -18.13
N ASP A 227 4.85 4.69 -18.51
CA ASP A 227 3.76 5.64 -18.19
C ASP A 227 2.47 5.33 -18.98
N ARG A 228 2.24 4.05 -19.27
CA ARG A 228 1.12 3.58 -20.06
C ARG A 228 -0.05 3.28 -19.14
N ALA A 229 -1.22 3.73 -19.57
CA ALA A 229 -2.47 3.29 -18.99
C ALA A 229 -2.78 1.84 -19.41
N PRO A 230 -3.64 1.13 -18.66
CA PRO A 230 -4.24 -0.12 -19.12
C PRO A 230 -4.83 0.01 -20.53
N PRO A 231 -4.81 -1.06 -21.36
CA PRO A 231 -5.26 -1.00 -22.75
C PRO A 231 -6.77 -0.75 -22.90
N SER A 232 -7.54 -1.02 -21.86
CA SER A 232 -8.97 -0.77 -21.74
C SER A 232 -9.31 -0.38 -20.29
N LYS A 233 -10.47 0.25 -20.08
CA LYS A 233 -10.89 0.69 -18.74
C LYS A 233 -11.04 -0.52 -17.80
N ILE A 234 -10.60 -0.36 -16.57
CA ILE A 234 -10.81 -1.36 -15.51
C ILE A 234 -12.29 -1.35 -15.12
N CYS A 235 -12.96 -2.49 -15.25
CA CYS A 235 -14.37 -2.63 -14.89
C CYS A 235 -14.59 -3.40 -13.58
N LYS A 236 -13.64 -4.26 -13.18
CA LYS A 236 -13.76 -5.05 -11.94
C LYS A 236 -12.42 -5.42 -11.33
N MET A 237 -12.32 -5.27 -10.02
CA MET A 237 -11.17 -5.71 -9.22
C MET A 237 -11.49 -7.04 -8.50
N PHE A 238 -10.48 -7.88 -8.31
CA PHE A 238 -10.59 -9.14 -7.57
C PHE A 238 -9.24 -9.56 -6.97
N TYR A 239 -9.27 -10.55 -6.07
CA TYR A 239 -8.07 -11.20 -5.55
C TYR A 239 -7.87 -12.56 -6.24
N SER A 240 -6.61 -12.94 -6.50
CA SER A 240 -6.26 -14.23 -7.08
C SER A 240 -5.03 -14.86 -6.44
N LEU A 241 -4.86 -16.17 -6.61
CA LEU A 241 -3.60 -16.84 -6.33
C LEU A 241 -2.61 -16.58 -7.47
N SER A 242 -1.41 -16.09 -7.15
CA SER A 242 -0.35 -15.78 -8.11
C SER A 242 0.19 -16.99 -8.85
N THR A 243 0.02 -18.19 -8.30
CA THR A 243 0.49 -19.44 -8.91
C THR A 243 -0.50 -20.03 -9.92
N THR A 244 -1.80 -19.82 -9.74
CA THR A 244 -2.85 -20.45 -10.56
C THR A 244 -3.75 -19.46 -11.29
N GLY A 245 -3.75 -18.18 -10.91
CA GLY A 245 -4.72 -17.18 -11.35
C GLY A 245 -6.14 -17.40 -10.79
N GLU A 246 -6.34 -18.40 -9.92
CA GLU A 246 -7.64 -18.71 -9.37
C GLU A 246 -8.16 -17.57 -8.50
N ARG A 247 -9.42 -17.16 -8.72
CA ARG A 247 -10.08 -16.12 -7.94
C ARG A 247 -10.35 -16.60 -6.52
N ILE A 248 -9.97 -15.78 -5.55
CA ILE A 248 -10.16 -16.06 -4.13
C ILE A 248 -10.78 -14.87 -3.42
N LYS A 249 -11.15 -15.09 -2.16
CA LYS A 249 -11.81 -14.10 -1.31
C LYS A 249 -11.10 -14.04 0.05
N PRO A 250 -9.97 -13.33 0.16
CA PRO A 250 -9.29 -13.16 1.44
C PRO A 250 -10.19 -12.44 2.42
N SER A 251 -10.10 -12.79 3.70
CA SER A 251 -10.86 -12.20 4.79
C SER A 251 -10.34 -10.80 5.09
N ALA A 252 -11.23 -9.87 5.41
CA ALA A 252 -10.83 -8.58 5.96
C ALA A 252 -10.19 -8.76 7.34
N ASN A 253 -9.25 -7.88 7.70
CA ASN A 253 -8.71 -7.84 9.04
C ASN A 253 -9.82 -7.49 10.05
N LEU A 254 -10.10 -8.43 10.96
CA LEU A 254 -11.19 -8.33 11.92
C LEU A 254 -11.04 -7.14 12.88
N ASN A 255 -9.82 -6.66 13.11
CA ASN A 255 -9.54 -5.48 13.93
C ASN A 255 -10.08 -4.17 13.32
N ILE A 256 -10.46 -4.18 12.03
CA ILE A 256 -11.03 -3.02 11.35
C ILE A 256 -12.53 -2.85 11.65
N LEU A 257 -13.25 -3.94 11.96
CA LEU A 257 -14.71 -3.86 12.17
C LEU A 257 -15.09 -2.94 13.36
N PRO A 258 -14.45 -3.04 14.55
CA PRO A 258 -14.75 -2.11 15.65
C PRO A 258 -14.42 -0.64 15.32
N VAL A 259 -13.45 -0.42 14.43
CA VAL A 259 -13.10 0.92 13.95
C VAL A 259 -14.23 1.48 13.09
N LEU A 260 -14.81 0.68 12.19
CA LEU A 260 -15.93 1.07 11.34
C LEU A 260 -17.20 1.42 12.13
N GLU A 261 -17.46 0.71 13.23
CA GLU A 261 -18.60 0.95 14.10
C GLU A 261 -18.54 2.31 14.82
N THR A 262 -17.33 2.73 15.20
CA THR A 262 -17.09 3.96 15.97
C THR A 262 -16.66 5.14 15.11
N ALA A 263 -16.43 4.94 13.81
CA ALA A 263 -16.01 5.99 12.90
C ALA A 263 -17.10 7.06 12.72
N GLU A 264 -16.72 8.32 12.91
CA GLU A 264 -17.56 9.48 12.58
C GLU A 264 -17.41 9.90 11.10
N LEU A 265 -16.27 9.57 10.49
CA LEU A 265 -15.89 9.92 9.13
C LEU A 265 -15.03 8.82 8.52
N ILE A 266 -15.38 8.40 7.30
CA ILE A 266 -14.62 7.51 6.42
C ILE A 266 -14.07 8.32 5.26
N LEU A 267 -12.76 8.39 5.16
CA LEU A 267 -12.00 9.06 4.11
C LEU A 267 -11.53 8.02 3.09
N TYR A 268 -11.72 8.28 1.81
CA TYR A 268 -11.17 7.47 0.71
C TYR A 268 -10.10 8.29 -0.01
N GLY A 269 -8.90 7.73 -0.12
CA GLY A 269 -7.79 8.41 -0.80
C GLY A 269 -7.31 9.69 -0.11
N PRO A 270 -6.60 10.59 -0.82
CA PRO A 270 -6.25 10.46 -2.25
C PRO A 270 -5.27 9.30 -2.48
N GLY A 271 -5.20 8.82 -3.72
CA GLY A 271 -4.40 7.67 -4.13
C GLY A 271 -5.01 6.97 -5.34
N SER A 272 -4.26 6.03 -5.92
CA SER A 272 -4.70 5.24 -7.06
C SER A 272 -5.99 4.49 -6.75
N LEU A 273 -7.04 4.74 -7.54
CA LEU A 273 -8.38 4.25 -7.21
C LEU A 273 -8.39 2.72 -7.10
N PHE A 274 -7.81 2.03 -8.09
CA PHE A 274 -7.92 0.59 -8.22
C PHE A 274 -6.89 -0.17 -7.40
N THR A 275 -5.68 0.39 -7.23
CA THR A 275 -4.59 -0.29 -6.52
C THR A 275 -4.37 0.17 -5.08
N SER A 276 -4.97 1.31 -4.66
CA SER A 276 -4.81 1.84 -3.30
C SER A 276 -6.10 1.89 -2.48
N VAL A 277 -7.25 2.20 -3.09
CA VAL A 277 -8.54 2.30 -2.36
C VAL A 277 -9.34 1.01 -2.49
N MET A 278 -9.53 0.54 -3.72
CA MET A 278 -10.34 -0.63 -4.03
C MET A 278 -9.89 -1.93 -3.35
N PRO A 279 -8.59 -2.23 -3.15
CA PRO A 279 -8.20 -3.51 -2.54
C PRO A 279 -8.80 -3.67 -1.15
N SER A 280 -8.86 -2.61 -0.35
CA SER A 280 -9.51 -2.64 0.95
C SER A 280 -11.02 -2.88 0.85
N LEU A 281 -11.69 -2.31 -0.15
CA LEU A 281 -13.16 -2.34 -0.28
C LEU A 281 -13.72 -3.65 -0.84
N ILE A 282 -12.98 -4.34 -1.71
CA ILE A 282 -13.43 -5.58 -2.35
C ILE A 282 -13.27 -6.82 -1.46
N LEU A 283 -12.74 -6.65 -0.24
CA LEU A 283 -12.70 -7.70 0.76
C LEU A 283 -14.12 -8.06 1.20
N PRO A 284 -14.47 -9.35 1.34
CA PRO A 284 -15.80 -9.77 1.74
C PRO A 284 -16.26 -9.10 3.04
N GLY A 285 -17.43 -8.47 3.01
CA GLY A 285 -18.02 -7.79 4.17
C GLY A 285 -17.49 -6.38 4.42
N MET A 286 -16.34 -5.98 3.85
CA MET A 286 -15.81 -4.63 4.06
C MET A 286 -16.68 -3.59 3.36
N GLY A 287 -17.01 -3.79 2.09
CA GLY A 287 -17.88 -2.88 1.33
C GLY A 287 -19.23 -2.68 2.01
N GLU A 288 -19.87 -3.76 2.46
CA GLU A 288 -21.14 -3.74 3.17
C GLU A 288 -21.04 -3.06 4.55
N ALA A 289 -19.98 -3.30 5.30
CA ALA A 289 -19.73 -2.66 6.60
C ALA A 289 -19.52 -1.14 6.44
N VAL A 290 -18.73 -0.73 5.46
CA VAL A 290 -18.51 0.68 5.11
C VAL A 290 -19.82 1.36 4.69
N ALA A 291 -20.63 0.68 3.89
CA ALA A 291 -21.90 1.20 3.38
C ALA A 291 -22.97 1.33 4.47
N SER A 292 -23.00 0.39 5.41
CA SER A 292 -23.94 0.36 6.54
C SER A 292 -23.52 1.26 7.71
N SER A 293 -22.25 1.67 7.78
CA SER A 293 -21.75 2.60 8.79
C SER A 293 -22.53 3.92 8.76
N LYS A 294 -22.71 4.56 9.93
CA LYS A 294 -23.33 5.88 10.05
C LYS A 294 -22.34 7.03 9.84
N ALA A 295 -21.05 6.72 9.70
CA ALA A 295 -20.01 7.69 9.44
C ALA A 295 -20.33 8.54 8.20
N GLN A 296 -19.89 9.80 8.18
CA GLN A 296 -19.84 10.57 6.93
C GLN A 296 -18.82 9.91 5.98
N LYS A 297 -19.06 9.98 4.67
CA LYS A 297 -18.16 9.41 3.65
C LYS A 297 -17.62 10.53 2.79
N LEU A 298 -16.30 10.66 2.71
CA LEU A 298 -15.64 11.68 1.91
C LEU A 298 -14.59 11.04 1.00
N LEU A 299 -14.83 11.10 -0.30
CA LEU A 299 -13.88 10.69 -1.33
C LEU A 299 -13.01 11.90 -1.71
N LEU A 300 -11.71 11.75 -1.52
CA LEU A 300 -10.71 12.72 -1.96
C LEU A 300 -10.18 12.28 -3.32
N LEU A 301 -10.50 13.05 -4.36
CA LEU A 301 -10.04 12.78 -5.72
C LEU A 301 -8.56 13.10 -5.87
N ASN A 302 -7.91 12.44 -6.82
CA ASN A 302 -6.54 12.74 -7.17
C ASN A 302 -6.45 14.12 -7.83
N GLY A 303 -5.41 14.89 -7.51
CA GLY A 303 -5.20 16.23 -8.06
C GLY A 303 -4.83 16.24 -9.55
N ASN A 304 -4.45 15.09 -10.10
CA ASN A 304 -4.15 14.87 -11.51
C ASN A 304 -4.70 13.49 -11.93
N SER A 305 -4.91 13.29 -13.24
CA SER A 305 -5.24 11.98 -13.78
C SER A 305 -4.19 10.94 -13.42
N ASP A 306 -4.62 9.86 -12.79
CA ASP A 306 -3.80 8.68 -12.55
C ASP A 306 -3.96 7.68 -13.70
N ARG A 307 -2.87 6.97 -14.02
CA ARG A 307 -2.74 6.05 -15.16
C ARG A 307 -3.81 4.96 -15.18
N GLU A 308 -4.25 4.49 -14.02
CA GLU A 308 -5.30 3.46 -13.89
C GLU A 308 -6.69 4.02 -14.22
N SER A 309 -6.91 5.30 -13.91
CA SER A 309 -8.19 5.99 -14.05
C SER A 309 -8.34 6.72 -15.39
N GLY A 310 -7.24 6.95 -16.12
CA GLY A 310 -7.23 7.66 -17.39
C GLY A 310 -7.97 9.01 -17.32
N ASN A 311 -9.00 9.15 -18.15
CA ASN A 311 -9.85 10.34 -18.22
C ASN A 311 -11.19 10.18 -17.47
N MET A 312 -11.24 9.32 -16.45
CA MET A 312 -12.44 9.17 -15.63
C MET A 312 -12.87 10.52 -15.03
N THR A 313 -14.14 10.85 -15.22
CA THR A 313 -14.80 11.95 -14.52
C THR A 313 -14.93 11.64 -13.02
N ALA A 314 -15.15 12.68 -12.21
CA ALA A 314 -15.42 12.53 -10.78
C ALA A 314 -16.60 11.57 -10.49
N LEU A 315 -17.60 11.52 -11.38
CA LEU A 315 -18.72 10.58 -11.26
C LEU A 315 -18.33 9.14 -11.61
N GLU A 316 -17.46 8.94 -12.60
CA GLU A 316 -16.95 7.60 -12.94
C GLU A 316 -16.10 7.01 -11.81
N TYR A 317 -15.40 7.83 -11.02
CA TYR A 317 -14.70 7.39 -9.79
C TYR A 317 -15.64 6.76 -8.75
N LEU A 318 -16.93 7.13 -8.73
CA LEU A 318 -17.89 6.59 -7.77
C LEU A 318 -18.30 5.16 -8.11
N SER A 319 -18.35 4.78 -9.39
CA SER A 319 -18.86 3.46 -9.78
C SER A 319 -18.00 2.32 -9.19
N PRO A 320 -16.66 2.31 -9.30
CA PRO A 320 -15.83 1.31 -8.66
C PRO A 320 -15.95 1.29 -7.14
N VAL A 321 -15.94 2.46 -6.48
CA VAL A 321 -16.03 2.54 -5.01
C VAL A 321 -17.36 1.99 -4.49
N THR A 322 -18.42 2.11 -5.28
CA THR A 322 -19.78 1.76 -4.87
C THR A 322 -20.21 0.37 -5.30
N ALA A 323 -19.63 -0.20 -6.35
CA ALA A 323 -19.96 -1.55 -6.82
C ALA A 323 -19.80 -2.64 -5.72
N PRO A 324 -18.78 -2.60 -4.84
CA PRO A 324 -18.65 -3.53 -3.71
C PRO A 324 -19.66 -3.30 -2.58
N THR A 325 -20.40 -2.19 -2.57
CA THR A 325 -21.29 -1.76 -1.48
C THR A 325 -22.77 -2.11 -1.69
N ASP A 326 -23.05 -3.04 -2.61
CA ASP A 326 -24.31 -3.27 -3.34
C ASP A 326 -25.60 -3.24 -2.48
N LEU A 327 -26.14 -2.05 -2.22
CA LEU A 327 -27.56 -1.68 -2.18
C LEU A 327 -27.75 -0.21 -1.74
N THR A 328 -26.93 0.25 -0.80
CA THR A 328 -27.22 1.48 -0.03
C THR A 328 -26.83 2.74 -0.78
N PHE A 329 -25.83 2.67 -1.66
CA PHE A 329 -25.30 3.84 -2.36
C PHE A 329 -25.82 4.03 -3.79
N ARG A 330 -26.53 3.08 -4.42
CA ARG A 330 -27.23 3.35 -5.70
C ARG A 330 -28.20 4.52 -5.55
N ARG A 331 -28.81 4.67 -4.37
CA ARG A 331 -29.65 5.82 -3.98
C ARG A 331 -28.86 7.11 -3.76
N PHE A 332 -27.64 7.02 -3.21
CA PHE A 332 -26.78 8.18 -2.97
C PHE A 332 -26.10 8.67 -4.26
N ALA A 333 -25.59 7.78 -5.10
CA ALA A 333 -25.08 8.10 -6.43
C ALA A 333 -26.17 8.71 -7.32
N GLN A 334 -27.42 8.20 -7.24
CA GLN A 334 -28.57 8.85 -7.87
C GLN A 334 -28.88 10.24 -7.28
N ALA A 335 -28.75 10.42 -5.96
CA ALA A 335 -28.94 11.71 -5.31
C ALA A 335 -27.87 12.74 -5.72
N ILE A 336 -26.59 12.36 -5.77
CA ILE A 336 -25.49 13.22 -6.24
C ILE A 336 -25.64 13.53 -7.73
N ALA A 337 -25.92 12.53 -8.57
CA ALA A 337 -26.16 12.76 -10.00
C ALA A 337 -27.38 13.67 -10.24
N SER A 338 -28.43 13.55 -9.42
CA SER A 338 -29.61 14.44 -9.46
C SER A 338 -29.33 15.84 -8.92
N GLY A 339 -28.37 15.98 -8.00
CA GLY A 339 -27.88 17.26 -7.48
C GLY A 339 -27.02 18.00 -8.51
N PHE A 340 -26.14 17.28 -9.22
CA PHE A 340 -25.36 17.80 -10.35
C PHE A 340 -26.25 18.30 -11.49
N ASN A 341 -27.35 17.59 -11.82
CA ASN A 341 -28.31 18.08 -12.82
C ASN A 341 -29.11 19.32 -12.39
N ARG A 342 -29.10 19.72 -11.11
CA ARG A 342 -29.73 20.97 -10.63
C ARG A 342 -28.79 22.17 -10.68
N TYR A 343 -27.49 21.95 -10.78
CA TYR A 343 -26.46 22.99 -10.85
C TYR A 343 -25.60 22.72 -12.08
N GLY A 344 -26.08 23.21 -13.23
CA GLY A 344 -25.46 22.97 -14.53
C GLY A 344 -23.97 23.35 -14.59
N GLU A 345 -23.26 22.60 -15.43
CA GLU A 345 -21.93 22.87 -16.02
C GLU A 345 -20.97 23.70 -15.16
N CYS A 346 -20.13 23.04 -14.37
CA CYS A 346 -18.91 23.65 -13.84
C CYS A 346 -17.69 22.98 -14.50
N GLU A 347 -17.21 23.60 -15.58
CA GLU A 347 -16.02 23.18 -16.34
C GLU A 347 -14.69 23.66 -15.73
N HIS A 348 -14.71 24.37 -14.60
CA HIS A 348 -13.49 24.81 -13.93
C HIS A 348 -13.58 24.71 -12.41
N ASP A 349 -12.54 24.08 -11.85
CA ASP A 349 -12.07 24.16 -10.46
C ASP A 349 -12.96 23.48 -9.38
N LEU A 350 -12.77 22.17 -9.20
CA LEU A 350 -13.34 21.36 -8.11
C LEU A 350 -12.51 21.41 -6.81
N SER A 351 -11.61 22.38 -6.65
CA SER A 351 -10.79 22.54 -5.43
C SER A 351 -11.59 22.99 -4.19
N ALA A 352 -12.87 23.29 -4.33
CA ALA A 352 -13.75 23.59 -3.22
C ALA A 352 -15.10 22.86 -3.38
N TYR A 353 -15.62 22.34 -2.26
CA TYR A 353 -16.96 21.78 -2.06
C TYR A 353 -17.15 20.27 -2.25
N LEU A 354 -17.10 19.54 -1.13
CA LEU A 354 -18.08 18.50 -0.76
C LEU A 354 -18.24 18.47 0.78
N ASN A 355 -18.65 19.60 1.35
CA ASN A 355 -19.44 19.60 2.59
C ASN A 355 -20.90 19.55 2.13
N TYR A 356 -21.66 18.51 2.48
CA TYR A 356 -23.05 18.58 2.98
C TYR A 356 -23.74 17.20 2.95
N VAL A 357 -24.36 16.91 4.11
CA VAL A 357 -25.28 15.83 4.50
C VAL A 357 -24.65 14.46 4.78
#